data_AF-A0A2S7BTP8-F1
#
_entry.id   AF-A0A2S7BTP8-F1
#
_cell.length_a   1.000
_cell.length_b   1.000
_cell.length_c   1.000
_cell.angle_alpha   90.00
_cell.angle_beta   90.00
_cell.angle_gamma   90.00
#
_symmetry.space_group_name_H-M   'P 1'
#
loop_
_entity.id
_entity.type
_entity.pdbx_description
1 polymer ?
#
loop_
_entity_poly.entity_id
_entity_poly.type
_entity_poly.pdbx_seq_one_letter_code
_entity_poly.pdbx_strand_id
1 'polypeptide(L)'
;MKWVPRRVEPMNTKQKRTGRRFFALLLLLLAAGLQGACADPKSDSTASSAAAPVIAQDTIAGDRSEPNKPGISSQELEARLLRFVDGFKSPADMNYMRLEAALGTKFAGTSDSPHPFYIMKNVSLSDGYTFYATHVPAEKIFSSMEVAVGLPERIDPTRSPTSRCVWDATTLSHKLEEMGYKRGGQRPFQGGWLRQHWRPINNGTQGFSVALLIYRTSQDSGSRECAYGMQIDGGKA
;
A
#
# COMPACT_ATOMS: atom_id res chain seq x y z
N MET A 1 -48.75 22.78 38.61
CA MET A 1 -47.79 22.12 37.69
C MET A 1 -48.52 21.84 36.38
N LYS A 2 -48.15 22.51 35.28
CA LYS A 2 -48.70 22.27 33.93
C LYS A 2 -47.53 21.92 33.02
N TRP A 3 -47.56 20.71 32.47
CA TRP A 3 -46.60 20.23 31.47
C TRP A 3 -47.11 20.60 30.07
N VAL A 4 -46.26 21.24 29.27
CA VAL A 4 -46.47 21.45 27.84
C VAL A 4 -45.32 20.74 27.11
N PRO A 5 -45.56 19.81 26.17
CA PRO A 5 -44.49 19.22 25.39
C PRO A 5 -44.11 20.14 24.22
N ARG A 6 -42.84 20.53 24.16
CA ARG A 6 -42.25 21.21 22.99
C ARG A 6 -42.10 20.19 21.86
N ARG A 7 -42.80 20.44 20.74
CA ARG A 7 -42.62 19.75 19.46
C ARG A 7 -41.31 20.24 18.83
N VAL A 8 -40.35 19.35 18.63
CA VAL A 8 -39.11 19.64 17.87
C VAL A 8 -39.34 19.13 16.44
N GLU A 9 -39.31 20.05 15.47
CA GLU A 9 -39.33 19.70 14.06
C GLU A 9 -38.02 19.03 13.63
N PRO A 10 -38.06 18.07 12.69
CA PRO A 10 -36.85 17.42 12.19
C PRO A 10 -36.15 18.34 11.19
N MET A 11 -34.93 18.75 11.54
CA MET A 11 -34.04 19.50 10.67
C MET A 11 -33.55 18.58 9.54
N ASN A 12 -34.00 18.90 8.33
CA ASN A 12 -33.70 18.21 7.09
C ASN A 12 -32.25 18.47 6.67
N THR A 13 -31.35 17.52 6.89
CA THR A 13 -29.98 17.56 6.36
C THR A 13 -29.89 16.73 5.08
N LYS A 14 -30.10 17.40 3.94
CA LYS A 14 -29.64 16.93 2.62
C LYS A 14 -28.11 16.84 2.64
N GLN A 15 -27.58 15.70 3.07
CA GLN A 15 -26.17 15.37 2.94
C GLN A 15 -25.90 14.98 1.48
N LYS A 16 -25.42 15.95 0.69
CA LYS A 16 -24.86 15.68 -0.65
C LYS A 16 -23.69 14.71 -0.51
N ARG A 17 -23.88 13.47 -0.96
CA ARG A 17 -22.83 12.47 -1.19
C ARG A 17 -21.93 12.96 -2.32
N THR A 18 -20.81 13.59 -1.98
CA THR A 18 -19.75 13.94 -2.94
C THR A 18 -18.56 13.00 -2.75
N GLY A 19 -18.79 11.69 -2.93
CA GLY A 19 -17.74 10.66 -2.85
C GLY A 19 -17.56 9.88 -4.16
N ARG A 20 -18.23 10.30 -5.25
CA ARG A 20 -18.40 9.47 -6.45
C ARG A 20 -17.49 9.86 -7.64
N ARG A 21 -16.57 10.82 -7.48
CA ARG A 21 -15.75 11.33 -8.59
C ARG A 21 -14.30 10.82 -8.65
N PHE A 22 -13.74 10.29 -7.56
CA PHE A 22 -12.35 9.79 -7.57
C PHE A 22 -12.21 8.34 -8.04
N PHE A 23 -13.28 7.54 -7.99
CA PHE A 23 -13.26 6.14 -8.44
C PHE A 23 -13.27 5.97 -9.97
N ALA A 24 -13.68 6.99 -10.73
CA ALA A 24 -13.77 6.89 -12.18
C ALA A 24 -12.41 7.02 -12.89
N LEU A 25 -11.45 7.73 -12.30
CA LEU A 25 -10.12 7.93 -12.90
C LEU A 25 -9.21 6.70 -12.78
N LEU A 26 -9.39 5.86 -11.75
CA LEU A 26 -8.62 4.63 -11.58
C LEU A 26 -9.00 3.54 -12.60
N LEU A 27 -10.24 3.57 -13.13
CA LEU A 27 -10.76 2.58 -14.08
C LEU A 27 -10.25 2.78 -15.52
N LEU A 28 -9.89 4.00 -15.92
CA LEU A 28 -9.49 4.31 -17.31
C LEU A 28 -8.07 3.87 -17.67
N LEU A 29 -7.19 3.66 -16.68
CA LEU A 29 -5.79 3.28 -16.92
C LEU A 29 -5.57 1.76 -17.07
N LEU A 30 -6.58 0.93 -16.78
CA LEU A 30 -6.50 -0.52 -16.91
C LEU A 30 -6.88 -1.05 -18.31
N ALA A 31 -7.44 -0.21 -19.18
CA ALA A 31 -7.90 -0.63 -20.51
C ALA A 31 -6.86 -0.47 -21.64
N ALA A 32 -5.70 0.15 -21.39
CA ALA A 32 -4.72 0.47 -22.44
C ALA A 32 -3.60 -0.58 -22.63
N GLY A 33 -3.66 -1.73 -21.95
CA GLY A 33 -2.54 -2.69 -21.90
C GLY A 33 -2.67 -3.98 -22.72
N LEU A 34 -3.72 -4.17 -23.52
CA LEU A 34 -3.91 -5.42 -24.29
C LEU A 34 -4.02 -5.16 -25.80
N GLN A 35 -2.92 -4.77 -26.44
CA GLN A 35 -2.63 -4.96 -27.87
C GLN A 35 -1.10 -4.98 -28.01
N GLY A 36 -0.38 -6.00 -28.47
CA GLY A 36 -0.71 -7.35 -28.92
C GLY A 36 0.58 -8.18 -28.97
N ALA A 37 0.46 -9.49 -28.82
CA ALA A 37 1.50 -10.45 -29.14
C ALA A 37 1.02 -11.23 -30.38
N CYS A 38 1.81 -11.23 -31.46
CA CYS A 38 1.89 -12.28 -32.49
C CYS A 38 2.85 -11.81 -33.60
N ALA A 39 4.07 -12.37 -33.65
CA ALA A 39 4.73 -12.82 -34.88
C ALA A 39 6.16 -13.31 -34.56
N ASP A 40 6.40 -14.57 -34.90
CA ASP A 40 7.71 -15.20 -35.11
C ASP A 40 7.49 -16.21 -36.25
N PRO A 41 8.52 -16.75 -36.96
CA PRO A 41 9.84 -16.22 -37.34
C PRO A 41 10.05 -16.32 -38.87
N LYS A 42 11.13 -15.74 -39.44
CA LYS A 42 11.68 -16.24 -40.70
C LYS A 42 13.20 -16.05 -40.82
N SER A 43 13.85 -17.18 -41.04
CA SER A 43 15.27 -17.45 -41.27
C SER A 43 15.79 -16.96 -42.63
N ASP A 44 17.08 -16.59 -42.68
CA ASP A 44 18.10 -17.05 -43.65
C ASP A 44 19.48 -16.52 -43.20
N SER A 45 20.42 -17.36 -42.75
CA SER A 45 21.38 -18.20 -43.50
C SER A 45 22.60 -17.42 -44.05
N THR A 46 23.79 -17.74 -43.49
CA THR A 46 25.06 -18.09 -44.20
C THR A 46 26.34 -17.28 -43.86
N ALA A 47 27.18 -17.94 -43.05
CA ALA A 47 28.62 -18.24 -43.17
C ALA A 47 29.76 -17.19 -43.02
N SER A 48 30.68 -17.61 -42.12
CA SER A 48 32.15 -17.66 -42.25
C SER A 48 32.98 -16.37 -42.05
N SER A 49 33.81 -16.29 -41.00
CA SER A 49 35.18 -16.85 -40.98
C SER A 49 35.95 -16.33 -39.76
N ALA A 50 36.92 -17.12 -39.29
CA ALA A 50 37.66 -16.96 -38.05
C ALA A 50 38.84 -15.96 -38.12
N ALA A 51 39.14 -15.28 -37.00
CA ALA A 51 40.50 -14.94 -36.55
C ALA A 51 40.47 -14.47 -35.07
N ALA A 52 41.30 -15.06 -34.22
CA ALA A 52 41.57 -14.65 -32.83
C ALA A 52 42.85 -13.77 -32.78
N PRO A 53 43.38 -13.41 -31.60
CA PRO A 53 42.85 -12.54 -30.55
C PRO A 53 43.72 -11.27 -30.40
N VAL A 54 43.18 -10.16 -29.87
CA VAL A 54 44.03 -9.03 -29.41
C VAL A 54 43.67 -8.67 -27.98
N ILE A 55 44.69 -8.77 -27.14
CA ILE A 55 44.72 -8.40 -25.74
C ILE A 55 44.48 -6.90 -25.63
N ALA A 56 43.40 -6.50 -24.94
CA ALA A 56 43.27 -5.19 -24.35
C ALA A 56 42.94 -5.40 -22.87
N GLN A 57 43.99 -5.35 -22.03
CA GLN A 57 43.83 -5.09 -20.61
C GLN A 57 43.43 -3.61 -20.46
N ASP A 58 42.14 -3.33 -20.47
CA ASP A 58 41.63 -2.12 -19.86
C ASP A 58 41.25 -2.45 -18.42
N THR A 59 42.06 -1.91 -17.52
CA THR A 59 41.77 -1.90 -16.09
C THR A 59 40.59 -0.95 -15.89
N ILE A 60 39.37 -1.46 -16.10
CA ILE A 60 38.18 -0.79 -15.60
C ILE A 60 38.26 -0.88 -14.09
N ALA A 61 38.57 0.26 -13.48
CA ALA A 61 38.36 0.53 -12.08
C ALA A 61 36.97 0.00 -11.72
N GLY A 62 36.96 -1.14 -11.04
CA GLY A 62 35.76 -1.76 -10.52
C GLY A 62 35.12 -0.75 -9.58
N ASP A 63 34.11 -0.09 -10.12
CA ASP A 63 33.10 0.66 -9.43
C ASP A 63 32.83 -0.06 -8.11
N ARG A 64 33.07 0.65 -7.00
CA ARG A 64 32.70 0.17 -5.67
C ARG A 64 31.20 -0.01 -5.70
N SER A 65 30.77 -1.20 -6.11
CA SER A 65 29.44 -1.70 -5.91
C SER A 65 29.22 -1.54 -4.42
N GLU A 66 28.35 -0.58 -4.05
CA GLU A 66 27.85 -0.51 -2.69
C GLU A 66 27.45 -1.93 -2.32
N PRO A 67 27.86 -2.44 -1.14
CA PRO A 67 27.52 -3.79 -0.74
C PRO A 67 26.01 -3.94 -0.86
N ASN A 68 25.59 -4.83 -1.78
CA ASN A 68 24.21 -5.13 -2.11
C ASN A 68 23.44 -5.26 -0.80
N LYS A 69 22.75 -4.19 -0.38
CA LYS A 69 22.10 -4.18 0.91
C LYS A 69 21.02 -5.27 0.82
N PRO A 70 21.04 -6.29 1.69
CA PRO A 70 20.06 -7.35 1.59
C PRO A 70 18.67 -6.72 1.66
N GLY A 71 17.84 -7.01 0.65
CA GLY A 71 16.45 -6.52 0.61
C GLY A 71 15.69 -6.95 1.86
N ILE A 72 14.73 -6.14 2.30
CA ILE A 72 13.90 -6.49 3.46
C ILE A 72 12.92 -7.61 3.08
N SER A 73 12.55 -8.45 4.05
CA SER A 73 11.47 -9.43 3.88
C SER A 73 10.10 -8.80 4.13
N SER A 74 9.02 -9.51 3.81
CA SER A 74 7.66 -9.09 4.14
C SER A 74 7.44 -8.93 5.66
N GLN A 75 8.10 -9.75 6.48
CA GLN A 75 8.02 -9.66 7.95
C GLN A 75 8.78 -8.44 8.50
N GLU A 76 9.94 -8.14 7.94
CA GLU A 76 10.67 -6.91 8.29
C GLU A 76 9.89 -5.67 7.83
N LEU A 77 9.22 -5.73 6.67
CA LEU A 77 8.31 -4.67 6.21
C LEU A 77 7.16 -4.45 7.23
N GLU A 78 6.52 -5.50 7.73
CA GLU A 78 5.49 -5.40 8.79
C GLU A 78 6.03 -4.63 10.00
N ALA A 79 7.17 -5.06 10.54
CA ALA A 79 7.77 -4.47 11.73
C ALA A 79 8.11 -2.99 11.54
N ARG A 80 8.60 -2.61 10.35
CA ARG A 80 8.89 -1.21 10.01
C ARG A 80 7.63 -0.36 9.88
N LEU A 81 6.57 -0.89 9.28
CA LEU A 81 5.29 -0.20 9.17
C LEU A 81 4.65 0.02 10.55
N LEU A 82 4.72 -0.97 11.44
CA LEU A 82 4.25 -0.82 12.82
C LEU A 82 5.01 0.27 13.57
N ARG A 83 6.35 0.27 13.47
CA ARG A 83 7.18 1.34 14.06
C ARG A 83 6.87 2.71 13.47
N PHE A 84 6.61 2.77 12.17
CA PHE A 84 6.25 4.01 11.47
C PHE A 84 4.95 4.60 12.02
N VAL A 85 3.88 3.81 12.12
CA VAL A 85 2.59 4.30 12.64
C VAL A 85 2.62 4.56 14.14
N ASP A 86 3.40 3.81 14.91
CA ASP A 86 3.57 4.08 16.34
C ASP A 86 4.18 5.46 16.61
N GLY A 87 5.15 5.83 15.78
CA GLY A 87 5.88 7.10 15.86
C GLY A 87 5.06 8.35 15.50
N PHE A 88 3.76 8.24 15.23
CA PHE A 88 2.91 9.40 14.97
C PHE A 88 2.47 10.11 16.25
N LYS A 89 2.70 11.41 16.32
CA LYS A 89 2.29 12.33 17.40
C LYS A 89 1.49 13.52 16.88
N SER A 90 1.71 13.92 15.62
CA SER A 90 1.03 15.01 14.94
C SER A 90 0.70 14.64 13.48
N PRO A 91 -0.25 15.33 12.83
CA PRO A 91 -0.57 15.07 11.42
C PRO A 91 0.64 15.20 10.47
N ALA A 92 1.61 16.05 10.79
CA ALA A 92 2.83 16.25 10.00
C ALA A 92 3.74 15.01 9.96
N ASP A 93 3.57 14.07 10.89
CA ASP A 93 4.30 12.82 10.90
C ASP A 93 3.90 11.89 9.75
N MET A 94 2.71 12.14 9.18
CA MET A 94 2.24 11.52 7.96
C MET A 94 2.81 12.21 6.71
N ASN A 95 4.13 12.12 6.53
CA ASN A 95 4.81 12.63 5.35
C ASN A 95 5.58 11.54 4.57
N TYR A 96 5.76 11.77 3.27
CA TYR A 96 6.36 10.80 2.36
C TYR A 96 7.81 10.47 2.71
N MET A 97 8.61 11.44 3.19
CA MET A 97 10.03 11.20 3.54
C MET A 97 10.16 10.21 4.71
N ARG A 98 9.28 10.32 5.72
CA ARG A 98 9.24 9.34 6.82
C ARG A 98 8.77 7.97 6.34
N LEU A 99 7.84 7.92 5.39
CA LEU A 99 7.42 6.66 4.77
C LEU A 99 8.56 6.02 3.96
N GLU A 100 9.30 6.79 3.16
CA GLU A 100 10.49 6.31 2.44
C GLU A 100 11.54 5.74 3.41
N ALA A 101 11.79 6.42 4.52
CA ALA A 101 12.70 5.94 5.56
C ALA A 101 12.22 4.61 6.17
N ALA A 102 10.92 4.46 6.42
CA ALA A 102 10.33 3.22 6.93
C ALA A 102 10.42 2.08 5.90
N LEU A 103 10.19 2.37 4.62
CA LEU A 103 10.24 1.38 3.54
C LEU A 103 11.67 1.04 3.12
N GLY A 104 12.64 1.91 3.40
CA GLY A 104 14.04 1.75 3.00
C GLY A 104 14.27 1.96 1.50
N THR A 105 13.34 2.62 0.80
CA THR A 105 13.40 2.94 -0.62
C THR A 105 12.74 4.29 -0.90
N LYS A 106 13.11 4.94 -2.00
CA LYS A 106 12.58 6.25 -2.39
C LYS A 106 11.45 6.14 -3.40
N PHE A 107 10.49 7.05 -3.34
CA PHE A 107 9.49 7.20 -4.38
C PHE A 107 10.18 7.59 -5.68
N ALA A 108 9.69 7.08 -6.81
CA ALA A 108 10.17 7.56 -8.11
C ALA A 108 9.86 9.06 -8.24
N GLY A 109 10.80 9.82 -8.82
CA GLY A 109 10.71 11.28 -8.92
C GLY A 109 9.40 11.75 -9.53
N THR A 110 8.75 12.69 -8.86
CA THR A 110 7.51 13.34 -9.33
C THR A 110 7.84 14.31 -10.46
N SER A 111 8.05 13.78 -11.67
CA SER A 111 8.10 14.60 -12.88
C SER A 111 6.65 14.97 -13.27
N ASP A 112 6.37 16.26 -13.15
CA ASP A 112 5.37 17.04 -13.90
C ASP A 112 3.87 16.80 -13.67
N SER A 113 3.48 16.10 -12.59
CA SER A 113 2.06 16.03 -12.21
C SER A 113 1.63 17.26 -11.39
N PRO A 114 0.51 17.93 -11.72
CA PRO A 114 -0.04 19.02 -10.90
C PRO A 114 -0.58 18.52 -9.54
N HIS A 115 -0.58 17.21 -9.30
CA HIS A 115 -0.97 16.61 -8.03
C HIS A 115 0.23 15.83 -7.49
N PRO A 116 0.86 16.26 -6.38
CA PRO A 116 2.07 15.65 -5.85
C PRO A 116 1.75 14.35 -5.10
N PHE A 117 1.11 13.38 -5.75
CA PHE A 117 0.98 12.04 -5.19
C PHE A 117 2.22 11.22 -5.56
N TYR A 118 2.73 10.46 -4.60
CA TYR A 118 3.91 9.62 -4.76
C TYR A 118 3.50 8.16 -4.84
N ILE A 119 4.13 7.41 -5.74
CA ILE A 119 3.85 5.98 -5.95
C ILE A 119 5.15 5.18 -6.08
N MET A 120 5.23 4.07 -5.36
CA MET A 120 6.19 2.99 -5.56
C MET A 120 5.44 1.77 -6.07
N LYS A 121 5.91 1.15 -7.15
CA LYS A 121 5.30 -0.06 -7.71
C LYS A 121 6.31 -1.19 -7.75
N ASN A 122 5.86 -2.39 -7.36
CA ASN A 122 6.60 -3.65 -7.53
C ASN A 122 8.01 -3.64 -6.93
N VAL A 123 8.19 -3.05 -5.74
CA VAL A 123 9.47 -3.08 -5.04
C VAL A 123 9.67 -4.50 -4.49
N SER A 124 10.76 -5.15 -4.89
CA SER A 124 11.05 -6.53 -4.50
C SER A 124 11.42 -6.66 -3.01
N LEU A 125 10.89 -7.70 -2.38
CA LEU A 125 11.27 -8.16 -1.04
C LEU A 125 12.15 -9.40 -1.15
N SER A 126 12.97 -9.68 -0.13
CA SER A 126 13.93 -10.80 -0.16
C SER A 126 13.29 -12.19 -0.08
N ASP A 127 12.03 -12.29 0.33
CA ASP A 127 11.24 -13.51 0.42
C ASP A 127 10.33 -13.75 -0.81
N GLY A 128 10.63 -13.06 -1.93
CA GLY A 128 9.96 -13.26 -3.22
C GLY A 128 8.65 -12.49 -3.39
N TYR A 129 8.19 -11.79 -2.36
CA TYR A 129 7.05 -10.88 -2.44
C TYR A 129 7.47 -9.56 -3.11
N THR A 130 6.48 -8.73 -3.45
CA THR A 130 6.72 -7.33 -3.78
C THR A 130 5.86 -6.45 -2.89
N PHE A 131 6.16 -5.15 -2.83
CA PHE A 131 5.21 -4.19 -2.27
C PHE A 131 4.99 -2.99 -3.19
N TYR A 132 3.84 -2.38 -2.97
CA TYR A 132 3.36 -1.14 -3.53
C TYR A 132 3.17 -0.15 -2.39
N ALA A 133 3.49 1.12 -2.62
CA ALA A 133 3.21 2.18 -1.66
C ALA A 133 2.67 3.43 -2.35
N THR A 134 1.76 4.13 -1.69
CA THR A 134 1.32 5.47 -2.07
C THR A 134 1.45 6.45 -0.94
N HIS A 135 1.67 7.70 -1.31
CA HIS A 135 1.46 8.83 -0.43
C HIS A 135 0.71 9.92 -1.20
N VAL A 136 -0.48 10.25 -0.71
CA VAL A 136 -1.29 11.38 -1.16
C VAL A 136 -1.17 12.47 -0.10
N PRO A 137 -0.59 13.63 -0.41
CA PRO A 137 -0.47 14.73 0.55
C PRO A 137 -1.82 15.19 1.08
N ALA A 138 -1.80 15.78 2.27
CA ALA A 138 -2.99 16.31 2.89
C ALA A 138 -3.65 17.39 2.02
N GLU A 139 -4.86 17.14 1.53
CA GLU A 139 -5.74 18.23 1.05
C GLU A 139 -6.24 19.10 2.20
N LYS A 140 -6.19 18.56 3.43
CA LYS A 140 -6.66 19.22 4.66
C LYS A 140 -5.59 19.19 5.75
N ILE A 141 -5.63 18.17 6.60
CA ILE A 141 -4.80 18.08 7.82
C ILE A 141 -3.95 16.81 7.81
N PHE A 142 -4.51 15.69 7.34
CA PHE A 142 -3.83 14.41 7.27
C PHE A 142 -3.61 14.01 5.82
N SER A 143 -2.41 13.49 5.54
CA SER A 143 -2.13 12.76 4.31
C SER A 143 -2.85 11.40 4.31
N SER A 144 -2.90 10.76 3.16
CA SER A 144 -3.35 9.37 3.02
C SER A 144 -2.22 8.52 2.46
N MET A 145 -2.01 7.34 3.00
CA MET A 145 -0.97 6.41 2.53
C MET A 145 -1.53 5.01 2.45
N GLU A 146 -1.00 4.23 1.52
CA GLU A 146 -1.29 2.81 1.43
C GLU A 146 0.03 2.06 1.23
N VAL A 147 0.18 0.92 1.88
CA VAL A 147 1.23 -0.06 1.58
C VAL A 147 0.56 -1.41 1.41
N ALA A 148 0.75 -2.04 0.25
CA ALA A 148 0.16 -3.33 -0.09
C ALA A 148 1.25 -4.28 -0.60
N VAL A 149 1.12 -5.56 -0.27
CA VAL A 149 2.09 -6.62 -0.60
C VAL A 149 1.53 -7.48 -1.73
N GLY A 150 2.30 -7.58 -2.80
CA GLY A 150 2.06 -8.48 -3.91
C GLY A 150 2.63 -9.87 -3.64
N LEU A 151 1.88 -10.89 -4.03
CA LEU A 151 2.28 -12.29 -3.86
C LEU A 151 3.35 -12.72 -4.87
N PRO A 152 4.22 -13.68 -4.52
CA PRO A 152 5.26 -14.19 -5.42
C PRO A 152 4.71 -14.75 -6.74
N GLU A 153 3.54 -15.40 -6.68
CA GLU A 153 2.85 -15.98 -7.85
C GLU A 153 2.17 -14.92 -8.74
N ARG A 154 2.21 -13.64 -8.34
CA ARG A 154 1.53 -12.52 -9.00
C ARG A 154 0.01 -12.73 -9.14
N ILE A 155 -0.56 -13.54 -8.25
CA ILE A 155 -2.01 -13.72 -8.12
C ILE A 155 -2.58 -12.48 -7.43
N ASP A 156 -3.69 -11.98 -7.94
CA ASP A 156 -4.45 -10.87 -7.36
C ASP A 156 -5.43 -11.41 -6.30
N PRO A 157 -5.16 -11.21 -4.99
CA PRO A 157 -6.03 -11.71 -3.92
C PRO A 157 -7.42 -11.06 -3.90
N THR A 158 -7.61 -9.95 -4.64
CA THR A 158 -8.92 -9.31 -4.79
C THR A 158 -9.85 -10.07 -5.74
N ARG A 159 -9.28 -10.93 -6.60
CA ARG A 159 -10.01 -11.67 -7.65
C ARG A 159 -9.98 -13.17 -7.45
N SER A 160 -8.96 -13.70 -6.79
CA SER A 160 -8.73 -15.13 -6.69
C SER A 160 -8.23 -15.49 -5.30
N PRO A 161 -8.92 -16.42 -4.60
CA PRO A 161 -8.46 -16.92 -3.32
C PRO A 161 -7.04 -17.48 -3.41
N THR A 162 -6.22 -17.19 -2.41
CA THR A 162 -4.82 -17.64 -2.30
C THR A 162 -4.64 -18.50 -1.06
N SER A 163 -3.69 -19.43 -1.05
CA SER A 163 -3.30 -20.14 0.16
C SER A 163 -2.28 -19.38 1.02
N ARG A 164 -1.67 -18.32 0.48
CA ARG A 164 -0.60 -17.58 1.17
C ARG A 164 -1.16 -16.46 2.03
N CYS A 165 -0.78 -16.48 3.31
CA CYS A 165 -0.97 -15.40 4.25
C CYS A 165 0.28 -14.53 4.28
N VAL A 166 0.18 -13.23 3.97
CA VAL A 166 1.32 -12.30 4.11
C VAL A 166 1.58 -12.05 5.59
N TRP A 167 0.58 -11.49 6.29
CA TRP A 167 0.61 -11.30 7.74
C TRP A 167 -0.68 -11.81 8.39
N ASP A 168 -0.58 -12.26 9.63
CA ASP A 168 -1.75 -12.63 10.42
C ASP A 168 -2.52 -11.38 10.86
N ALA A 169 -3.76 -11.23 10.40
CA ALA A 169 -4.53 -10.01 10.66
C ALA A 169 -4.96 -9.87 12.13
N THR A 170 -5.04 -10.97 12.88
CA THR A 170 -5.39 -10.94 14.31
C THR A 170 -4.18 -10.52 15.13
N THR A 171 -3.01 -11.13 14.88
CA THR A 171 -1.76 -10.71 15.49
C THR A 171 -1.44 -9.25 15.19
N LEU A 172 -1.62 -8.82 13.93
CA LEU A 172 -1.34 -7.44 13.54
C LEU A 172 -2.29 -6.44 14.20
N SER A 173 -3.58 -6.79 14.37
CA SER A 173 -4.53 -6.00 15.16
C SER A 173 -4.08 -5.84 16.61
N HIS A 174 -3.65 -6.92 17.27
CA HIS A 174 -3.20 -6.84 18.67
C HIS A 174 -1.97 -5.94 18.84
N LYS A 175 -1.00 -6.03 17.93
CA LYS A 175 0.16 -5.11 17.94
C LYS A 175 -0.29 -3.64 17.82
N LEU A 176 -1.27 -3.34 16.98
CA LEU A 176 -1.84 -1.99 16.88
C LEU A 176 -2.52 -1.55 18.19
N GLU A 177 -3.21 -2.46 18.86
CA GLU A 177 -3.86 -2.22 20.15
C GLU A 177 -2.86 -1.88 21.25
N GLU A 178 -1.73 -2.61 21.32
CA GLU A 178 -0.62 -2.32 22.24
C GLU A 178 -0.02 -0.92 22.02
N MET A 179 -0.07 -0.40 20.79
CA MET A 179 0.38 0.95 20.42
C MET A 179 -0.69 2.03 20.66
N GLY A 180 -1.81 1.68 21.29
CA GLY A 180 -2.88 2.60 21.67
C GLY A 180 -3.94 2.83 20.58
N TYR A 181 -3.92 2.08 19.48
CA TYR A 181 -5.02 2.09 18.53
C TYR A 181 -6.19 1.23 19.03
N LYS A 182 -7.40 1.75 19.04
CA LYS A 182 -8.61 0.97 19.33
C LYS A 182 -9.12 0.33 18.07
N ARG A 183 -9.28 -1.00 18.07
CA ARG A 183 -9.94 -1.72 16.98
C ARG A 183 -11.37 -1.18 16.79
N GLY A 184 -11.67 -0.81 15.56
CA GLY A 184 -12.98 -0.37 15.11
C GLY A 184 -13.70 -1.46 14.33
N GLY A 185 -14.58 -1.03 13.43
CA GLY A 185 -15.35 -1.92 12.57
C GLY A 185 -14.54 -2.52 11.41
N GLN A 186 -15.17 -3.49 10.76
CA GLN A 186 -14.72 -4.07 9.50
C GLN A 186 -15.73 -3.72 8.40
N ARG A 187 -15.24 -3.28 7.23
CA ARG A 187 -16.10 -2.94 6.08
C ARG A 187 -15.65 -3.67 4.82
N PRO A 188 -16.56 -4.07 3.91
CA PRO A 188 -16.18 -4.64 2.62
C PRO A 188 -15.30 -3.68 1.80
N PHE A 189 -14.30 -4.22 1.12
CA PHE A 189 -13.39 -3.48 0.25
C PHE A 189 -12.73 -4.40 -0.78
N GLN A 190 -12.93 -4.12 -2.08
CA GLN A 190 -12.26 -4.80 -3.20
C GLN A 190 -12.27 -6.35 -3.13
N GLY A 191 -13.40 -6.97 -2.82
CA GLY A 191 -13.50 -8.43 -2.69
C GLY A 191 -12.98 -9.00 -1.36
N GLY A 192 -12.43 -8.14 -0.49
CA GLY A 192 -12.04 -8.45 0.88
C GLY A 192 -12.67 -7.48 1.88
N TRP A 193 -11.91 -7.15 2.93
CA TRP A 193 -12.33 -6.26 4.01
C TRP A 193 -11.25 -5.30 4.43
N LEU A 194 -11.67 -4.13 4.90
CA LEU A 194 -10.83 -3.20 5.67
C LEU A 194 -11.22 -3.29 7.14
N ARG A 195 -10.27 -3.67 7.99
CA ARG A 195 -10.42 -3.63 9.45
C ARG A 195 -9.77 -2.40 10.02
N GLN A 196 -10.57 -1.49 10.57
CA GLN A 196 -10.09 -0.19 11.05
C GLN A 196 -9.55 -0.27 12.47
N HIS A 197 -8.55 0.57 12.76
CA HIS A 197 -8.01 0.82 14.09
C HIS A 197 -7.77 2.32 14.24
N TRP A 198 -8.20 2.91 15.35
CA TRP A 198 -8.17 4.35 15.58
C TRP A 198 -7.39 4.72 16.83
N ARG A 199 -6.40 5.62 16.70
CA ARG A 199 -5.67 6.17 17.84
C ARG A 199 -5.96 7.66 17.98
N PRO A 200 -6.62 8.10 19.07
CA PRO A 200 -6.95 9.50 19.27
C PRO A 200 -5.69 10.35 19.53
N ILE A 201 -5.72 11.59 19.06
CA ILE A 201 -4.79 12.65 19.41
C ILE A 201 -5.58 13.91 19.78
N ASN A 202 -4.89 14.94 20.26
CA ASN A 202 -5.48 16.27 20.48
C ASN A 202 -6.78 16.21 21.32
N ASN A 203 -6.67 15.57 22.50
CA ASN A 203 -7.77 15.29 23.42
C ASN A 203 -8.96 14.54 22.81
N GLY A 204 -8.72 13.73 21.77
CA GLY A 204 -9.73 12.91 21.12
C GLY A 204 -10.54 13.63 20.05
N THR A 205 -10.23 14.89 19.71
CA THR A 205 -10.90 15.62 18.62
C THR A 205 -10.41 15.18 17.23
N GLN A 206 -9.27 14.52 17.19
CA GLN A 206 -8.62 14.01 15.98
C GLN A 206 -8.00 12.64 16.26
N GLY A 207 -7.53 11.97 15.23
CA GLY A 207 -6.81 10.71 15.39
C GLY A 207 -6.22 10.18 14.10
N PHE A 208 -5.37 9.19 14.27
CA PHE A 208 -4.80 8.40 13.19
C PHE A 208 -5.63 7.14 13.00
N SER A 209 -5.82 6.75 11.74
CA SER A 209 -6.48 5.53 11.34
C SER A 209 -5.48 4.59 10.68
N VAL A 210 -5.49 3.33 11.09
CA VAL A 210 -4.81 2.24 10.39
C VAL A 210 -5.87 1.20 10.03
N ALA A 211 -6.08 0.97 8.74
CA ALA A 211 -6.99 -0.07 8.25
C ALA A 211 -6.22 -1.20 7.58
N LEU A 212 -6.39 -2.42 8.08
CA LEU A 212 -5.74 -3.62 7.50
C LEU A 212 -6.52 -4.08 6.27
N LEU A 213 -5.81 -4.33 5.16
CA LEU A 213 -6.35 -4.90 3.92
C LEU A 213 -6.41 -6.42 4.05
N ILE A 214 -7.60 -6.98 4.26
CA ILE A 214 -7.81 -8.39 4.59
C ILE A 214 -8.47 -9.15 3.43
N TYR A 215 -7.86 -10.25 3.00
CA TYR A 215 -8.45 -11.22 2.08
C TYR A 215 -8.48 -12.61 2.73
N ARG A 216 -9.50 -13.40 2.37
CA ARG A 216 -9.62 -14.79 2.86
C ARG A 216 -8.72 -15.70 2.05
N THR A 217 -8.12 -16.68 2.72
CA THR A 217 -7.35 -17.73 2.09
C THR A 217 -8.25 -18.89 1.65
N SER A 218 -7.83 -19.64 0.63
CA SER A 218 -8.59 -20.76 0.06
C SER A 218 -8.54 -22.05 0.89
N GLN A 219 -7.58 -22.18 1.80
CA GLN A 219 -7.29 -23.43 2.50
C GLN A 219 -8.01 -23.59 3.85
N ASP A 220 -8.63 -22.55 4.38
CA ASP A 220 -9.21 -22.63 5.72
C ASP A 220 -10.74 -22.74 5.66
N SER A 221 -11.24 -23.96 5.89
CA SER A 221 -12.59 -24.22 6.39
C SER A 221 -12.84 -23.62 7.79
N GLY A 222 -11.87 -22.86 8.34
CA GLY A 222 -11.93 -22.15 9.61
C GLY A 222 -10.91 -20.98 9.72
N SER A 223 -11.39 -19.77 9.42
CA SER A 223 -11.13 -18.53 10.17
C SER A 223 -9.77 -17.81 10.21
N ARG A 224 -8.71 -18.16 9.46
CA ARG A 224 -7.52 -17.28 9.43
C ARG A 224 -7.73 -16.10 8.49
N GLU A 225 -7.71 -14.89 9.05
CA GLU A 225 -7.74 -13.66 8.26
C GLU A 225 -6.32 -13.17 8.01
N CYS A 226 -6.01 -12.92 6.75
CA CYS A 226 -4.67 -12.51 6.31
C CYS A 226 -4.68 -11.06 5.88
N ALA A 227 -3.76 -10.27 6.43
CA ALA A 227 -3.54 -8.90 6.03
C ALA A 227 -2.49 -8.87 4.91
N TYR A 228 -2.81 -8.19 3.81
CA TYR A 228 -1.96 -8.01 2.63
C TYR A 228 -1.48 -6.57 2.49
N GLY A 229 -1.72 -5.73 3.50
CA GLY A 229 -1.39 -4.33 3.46
C GLY A 229 -2.10 -3.50 4.53
N MET A 230 -1.79 -2.21 4.54
CA MET A 230 -2.29 -1.22 5.48
C MET A 230 -2.64 0.06 4.74
N GLN A 231 -3.83 0.59 5.00
CA GLN A 231 -4.19 1.98 4.71
C GLN A 231 -3.98 2.82 5.96
N ILE A 232 -3.28 3.93 5.81
CA ILE A 232 -2.90 4.83 6.89
C ILE A 232 -3.48 6.19 6.57
N ASP A 233 -4.38 6.65 7.43
CA ASP A 233 -5.13 7.89 7.28
C ASP A 233 -5.15 8.65 8.62
N GLY A 234 -5.79 9.80 8.63
CA GLY A 234 -6.20 10.47 9.86
C GLY A 234 -7.39 11.38 9.62
N GLY A 235 -7.99 11.85 10.70
CA GLY A 235 -9.19 12.65 10.60
C GLY A 235 -9.62 13.29 11.91
N LYS A 236 -10.75 13.97 11.83
CA LYS A 236 -11.51 14.38 13.02
C LYS A 236 -12.29 13.17 13.55
N ALA A 237 -12.46 13.11 14.86
CA ALA A 237 -13.32 12.11 15.51
C ALA A 237 -14.81 12.34 15.21
#